data_AF-A0AAE3PKR9-F1
#
_entry.id   AF-A0AAE3PKR9-F1
#
_cell.length_a   1.000
_cell.length_b   1.000
_cell.length_c   1.000
_cell.angle_alpha   90.00
_cell.angle_beta   90.00
_cell.angle_gamma   90.00
#
_symmetry.space_group_name_H-M   'P 1'
#
loop_
_entity.id
_entity.type
_entity.pdbx_description
1 polymer ?
#
loop_
_entity_poly.entity_id
_entity_poly.type
_entity_poly.pdbx_seq_one_letter_code
_entity_poly.pdbx_strand_id
1 'polypeptide(L)'
;MSNERATIRPVTLSRLVELTHACENTEKDTTTLENELNVSHRRARETILEAVRINLLAENDAGDDPTYTTTKIGGRFLQTIRDEYWTQASQILATHSPHYGSFLGAVEEVEHGDLDALLEHLEAEQEFTPYSFNQTSVEVVGDWAERLGAVQRNAFSGSYYPAARTPIPSNFHFVLLTIYDELEQTAGVDLRQRYLSIPRLREATCERLGCTRKSFNEALLRLCQQNVGKLELSGAPMDTGAKDAALGIKQIELADDDGLVSTSQSSQQVMAGVEQFGKRYYYLAVHDRDITFAQKNSS
;
A
#
# COMPACT_ATOMS: atom_id res chain seq x y z
N MET A 1 33.20 -16.54 6.15
CA MET A 1 31.92 -16.10 5.56
C MET A 1 30.91 -16.09 6.68
N SER A 2 30.29 -14.94 6.95
CA SER A 2 29.25 -14.84 7.99
C SER A 2 28.13 -15.82 7.62
N ASN A 3 27.72 -16.67 8.56
CA ASN A 3 26.62 -17.62 8.40
C ASN A 3 25.24 -16.92 8.49
N GLU A 4 25.23 -15.60 8.32
CA GLU A 4 24.08 -14.73 8.48
C GLU A 4 23.40 -14.55 7.12
N ARG A 5 22.15 -15.00 7.05
CA ARG A 5 21.30 -14.87 5.86
C ARG A 5 21.03 -13.38 5.60
N ALA A 6 20.93 -13.03 4.32
CA ALA A 6 20.73 -11.65 3.92
C ALA A 6 19.34 -11.15 4.35
N THR A 7 19.30 -10.00 5.01
CA THR A 7 18.07 -9.26 5.34
C THR A 7 18.01 -7.93 4.59
N ILE A 8 16.84 -7.31 4.54
CA ILE A 8 16.64 -5.98 3.96
C ILE A 8 17.07 -4.89 4.96
N ARG A 9 17.68 -3.83 4.45
CA ARG A 9 18.01 -2.66 5.29
C ARG A 9 16.75 -1.82 5.53
N PRO A 10 16.63 -1.15 6.70
CA PRO A 10 15.43 -0.38 7.06
C PRO A 10 15.34 0.97 6.33
N VAL A 11 15.29 0.95 5.00
CA VAL A 11 15.29 2.15 4.14
C VAL A 11 13.89 2.44 3.62
N THR A 12 13.53 3.72 3.49
CA THR A 12 12.22 4.12 2.96
C THR A 12 12.26 4.17 1.44
N LEU A 13 11.10 4.01 0.80
CA LEU A 13 10.98 4.14 -0.65
C LEU A 13 11.41 5.54 -1.14
N SER A 14 11.02 6.60 -0.42
CA SER A 14 11.44 7.97 -0.75
C SER A 14 12.96 8.10 -0.78
N ARG A 15 13.66 7.54 0.20
CA ARG A 15 15.12 7.63 0.26
C ARG A 15 15.80 6.82 -0.84
N LEU A 16 15.22 5.70 -1.26
CA LEU A 16 15.70 4.98 -2.45
C LEU A 16 15.53 5.83 -3.72
N VAL A 17 14.39 6.50 -3.87
CA VAL A 17 14.13 7.38 -5.03
C VAL A 17 15.08 8.58 -5.04
N GLU A 18 15.15 9.33 -3.94
CA GLU A 18 16.03 10.51 -3.79
C GLU A 18 17.49 10.15 -4.06
N LEU A 19 17.99 9.07 -3.45
CA LEU A 19 19.38 8.62 -3.64
C LEU A 19 19.66 8.22 -5.09
N THR A 20 18.73 7.47 -5.71
CA THR A 20 18.86 7.08 -7.11
C THR A 20 18.81 8.30 -8.03
N HIS A 21 17.99 9.30 -7.69
CA HIS A 21 17.93 10.55 -8.45
C HIS A 21 19.22 11.37 -8.31
N ALA A 22 19.77 11.48 -7.10
CA ALA A 22 21.02 12.20 -6.84
C ALA A 22 22.18 11.64 -7.67
N CYS A 23 22.24 10.32 -7.90
CA CYS A 23 23.31 9.67 -8.66
C CYS A 23 23.08 9.60 -10.20
N GLU A 24 22.01 10.21 -10.73
CA GLU A 24 21.60 10.03 -12.14
C GLU A 24 22.60 10.61 -13.15
N ASN A 25 23.17 11.77 -12.85
CA ASN A 25 23.98 12.53 -13.80
C ASN A 25 25.48 12.53 -13.47
N THR A 26 25.84 12.26 -12.22
CA THR A 26 27.22 12.32 -11.75
C THR A 26 27.50 11.20 -10.76
N GLU A 27 28.72 10.67 -10.81
CA GLU A 27 29.24 9.79 -9.77
C GLU A 27 29.38 10.58 -8.46
N LYS A 28 28.91 10.00 -7.35
CA LYS A 28 28.97 10.63 -6.03
C LYS A 28 29.52 9.65 -5.01
N ASP A 29 30.36 10.14 -4.10
CA ASP A 29 30.79 9.39 -2.92
C ASP A 29 29.75 9.46 -1.79
N THR A 30 29.98 8.70 -0.72
CA THR A 30 29.04 8.66 0.43
C THR A 30 28.90 10.02 1.11
N THR A 31 29.99 10.78 1.26
CA THR A 31 30.02 12.09 1.94
C THR A 31 29.25 13.15 1.15
N THR A 32 29.33 13.10 -0.17
CA THR A 32 28.58 13.98 -1.07
C THR A 32 27.08 13.71 -0.93
N LEU A 33 26.68 12.44 -0.96
CA LEU A 33 25.28 12.02 -0.80
C LEU A 33 24.73 12.34 0.60
N GLU A 34 25.54 12.22 1.64
CA GLU A 34 25.21 12.62 3.01
C GLU A 34 24.81 14.10 3.08
N ASN A 35 25.64 14.97 2.52
CA ASN A 35 25.43 16.42 2.53
C ASN A 35 24.23 16.83 1.66
N GLU A 36 24.12 16.27 0.46
CA GLU A 36 23.07 16.62 -0.50
C GLU A 36 21.68 16.18 -0.03
N LEU A 37 21.57 14.98 0.54
CA LEU A 37 20.30 14.47 1.05
C LEU A 37 19.99 14.93 2.49
N ASN A 38 20.94 15.64 3.11
CA ASN A 38 20.89 16.11 4.50
C ASN A 38 20.52 14.98 5.48
N VAL A 39 21.26 13.88 5.42
CA VAL A 39 21.10 12.71 6.29
C VAL A 39 22.37 12.43 7.07
N SER A 40 22.32 11.57 8.07
CA SER A 40 23.56 11.09 8.72
C SER A 40 24.35 10.16 7.80
N HIS A 41 25.67 10.14 7.95
CA HIS A 41 26.56 9.21 7.25
C HIS A 41 26.07 7.75 7.26
N ARG A 42 25.66 7.25 8.44
CA ARG A 42 25.12 5.89 8.60
C ARG A 42 23.89 5.68 7.70
N ARG A 43 22.99 6.66 7.66
CA ARG A 43 21.76 6.58 6.87
C ARG A 43 22.02 6.63 5.36
N ALA A 44 22.96 7.48 4.93
CA ALA A 44 23.43 7.49 3.55
C ALA A 44 23.98 6.11 3.17
N ARG A 45 24.90 5.56 3.98
CA ARG A 45 25.52 4.26 3.70
C ARG A 45 24.51 3.11 3.68
N GLU A 46 23.55 3.07 4.60
CA GLU A 46 22.47 2.07 4.60
C GLU A 46 21.65 2.12 3.31
N THR A 47 21.29 3.32 2.86
CA THR A 47 20.48 3.52 1.64
C THR A 47 21.27 3.15 0.40
N ILE A 48 22.55 3.53 0.33
CA ILE A 48 23.47 3.17 -0.76
C ILE A 48 23.60 1.65 -0.86
N LEU A 49 23.92 0.98 0.24
CA LEU A 49 24.12 -0.46 0.24
C LEU A 49 22.84 -1.22 -0.16
N GLU A 50 21.67 -0.71 0.20
CA GLU A 50 20.41 -1.28 -0.27
C GLU A 50 20.20 -1.02 -1.76
N ALA A 51 20.36 0.22 -2.23
CA ALA A 51 20.20 0.59 -3.63
C ALA A 51 21.17 -0.16 -4.56
N VAL A 52 22.42 -0.40 -4.13
CA VAL A 52 23.39 -1.26 -4.83
C VAL A 52 22.92 -2.71 -4.82
N ARG A 53 22.47 -3.25 -3.67
CA ARG A 53 21.96 -4.62 -3.56
C ARG A 53 20.80 -4.90 -4.53
N ILE A 54 19.91 -3.93 -4.70
CA ILE A 54 18.75 -4.03 -5.61
C ILE A 54 19.01 -3.41 -6.99
N ASN A 55 20.29 -3.19 -7.33
CA ASN A 55 20.75 -2.76 -8.65
C ASN A 55 20.18 -1.41 -9.14
N LEU A 56 19.74 -0.53 -8.24
CA LEU A 56 19.41 0.86 -8.59
C LEU A 56 20.68 1.69 -8.78
N LEU A 57 21.72 1.41 -8.00
CA LEU A 57 23.05 2.03 -8.11
C LEU A 57 24.13 1.00 -8.45
N ALA A 58 25.16 1.44 -9.17
CA ALA A 58 26.42 0.73 -9.35
C ALA A 58 27.49 1.38 -8.49
N GLU A 59 28.32 0.56 -7.84
CA GLU A 59 29.49 0.96 -7.05
C GLU A 59 30.74 0.86 -7.93
N ASN A 60 31.59 1.89 -7.87
CA ASN A 60 32.88 1.97 -8.54
C ASN A 60 33.98 2.13 -7.49
N ASP A 61 34.78 1.07 -7.31
CA ASP A 61 35.84 0.98 -6.31
C ASP A 61 37.24 1.23 -6.88
N ALA A 62 37.33 1.93 -8.03
CA ALA A 62 38.62 2.18 -8.68
C ALA A 62 39.50 3.23 -7.97
N GLY A 63 38.96 3.95 -6.98
CA GLY A 63 39.64 5.02 -6.23
C GLY A 63 39.81 4.72 -4.74
N ASP A 64 40.27 5.71 -3.98
CA ASP A 64 40.46 5.61 -2.52
C ASP A 64 39.12 5.51 -1.77
N ASP A 65 38.06 6.15 -2.29
CA ASP A 65 36.70 6.08 -1.78
C ASP A 65 35.74 5.55 -2.87
N PRO A 66 34.79 4.67 -2.51
CA PRO A 66 33.81 4.13 -3.46
C PRO A 66 32.84 5.21 -3.94
N THR A 67 32.64 5.30 -5.26
CA THR A 67 31.66 6.20 -5.89
C THR A 67 30.46 5.43 -6.43
N TYR A 68 29.32 6.11 -6.56
CA TYR A 68 28.06 5.50 -6.96
C TYR A 68 27.41 6.26 -8.10
N THR A 69 26.88 5.53 -9.08
CA THR A 69 26.12 6.06 -10.21
C THR A 69 24.85 5.25 -10.45
N THR A 70 23.82 5.90 -10.97
CA THR A 70 22.54 5.25 -11.29
C THR A 70 22.70 4.26 -12.43
N THR A 71 22.21 3.03 -12.22
CA THR A 71 22.25 1.99 -13.27
C THR A 71 21.17 2.22 -14.31
N LYS A 72 21.16 1.41 -15.38
CA LYS A 72 20.03 1.35 -16.32
C LYS A 72 18.71 0.96 -15.64
N ILE A 73 18.76 0.11 -14.61
CA ILE A 73 17.58 -0.29 -13.84
C ILE A 73 17.12 0.87 -12.95
N GLY A 74 18.06 1.54 -12.27
CA GLY A 74 17.77 2.76 -11.52
C GLY A 74 17.15 3.86 -12.37
N GLY A 75 17.68 4.10 -13.58
CA GLY A 75 17.12 5.06 -14.53
C GLY A 75 15.69 4.69 -14.98
N ARG A 76 15.43 3.39 -15.26
CA ARG A 76 14.07 2.92 -15.58
C ARG A 76 13.12 3.12 -14.40
N PHE A 77 13.58 2.82 -13.18
CA PHE A 77 12.82 3.03 -11.96
C PHE A 77 12.45 4.51 -11.79
N LEU A 78 13.43 5.43 -11.88
CA LEU A 78 13.16 6.87 -11.80
C LEU A 78 12.20 7.35 -12.89
N GLN A 79 12.32 6.83 -14.11
CA GLN A 79 11.40 7.19 -15.19
C GLN A 79 9.97 6.74 -14.87
N THR A 80 9.78 5.52 -14.37
CA THR A 80 8.44 5.07 -13.96
C THR A 80 7.86 5.88 -12.80
N ILE A 81 8.70 6.40 -11.90
CA ILE A 81 8.27 7.31 -10.83
C ILE A 81 7.82 8.65 -11.41
N ARG A 82 8.61 9.25 -12.32
CA ARG A 82 8.28 10.51 -13.00
C ARG A 82 7.00 10.44 -13.82
N ASP A 83 6.75 9.30 -14.45
CA ASP A 83 5.54 9.04 -15.24
C ASP A 83 4.35 8.60 -14.36
N GLU A 84 4.52 8.58 -13.03
CA GLU A 84 3.53 8.13 -12.04
C GLU A 84 3.01 6.69 -12.29
N TYR A 85 3.82 5.86 -12.93
CA TYR A 85 3.53 4.44 -13.19
C TYR A 85 3.92 3.58 -11.98
N TRP A 86 3.26 3.82 -10.84
CA TRP A 86 3.55 3.20 -9.54
C TRP A 86 3.57 1.66 -9.57
N THR A 87 2.65 1.05 -10.29
CA THR A 87 2.61 -0.41 -10.47
C THR A 87 3.85 -0.93 -11.21
N GLN A 88 4.33 -0.20 -12.22
CA GLN A 88 5.54 -0.59 -12.95
C GLN A 88 6.79 -0.39 -12.07
N ALA A 89 6.83 0.67 -11.26
CA ALA A 89 7.88 0.86 -10.26
C ALA A 89 7.92 -0.30 -9.25
N SER A 90 6.75 -0.76 -8.77
CA SER A 90 6.65 -1.96 -7.92
C SER A 90 7.18 -3.22 -8.62
N GLN A 91 6.82 -3.45 -9.89
CA GLN A 91 7.33 -4.59 -10.65
C GLN A 91 8.86 -4.58 -10.82
N ILE A 92 9.46 -3.38 -11.00
CA ILE A 92 10.92 -3.23 -11.03
C ILE A 92 11.52 -3.67 -9.70
N LEU A 93 10.99 -3.18 -8.58
CA LEU A 93 11.47 -3.57 -7.25
C LEU A 93 11.27 -5.07 -7.00
N ALA A 94 10.13 -5.66 -7.39
CA ALA A 94 9.87 -7.09 -7.22
C ALA A 94 10.86 -7.97 -8.00
N THR A 95 11.29 -7.50 -9.17
CA THR A 95 12.27 -8.22 -10.00
C THR A 95 13.68 -8.18 -9.39
N HIS A 96 14.05 -7.06 -8.76
CA HIS A 96 15.44 -6.82 -8.32
C HIS A 96 15.65 -6.90 -6.80
N SER A 97 14.58 -6.94 -6.00
CA SER A 97 14.62 -7.12 -4.55
C SER A 97 13.92 -8.44 -4.19
N PRO A 98 14.69 -9.51 -3.91
CA PRO A 98 14.13 -10.80 -3.50
C PRO A 98 13.20 -10.71 -2.28
N HIS A 99 13.53 -9.84 -1.33
CA HIS A 99 12.68 -9.59 -0.15
C HIS A 99 11.33 -8.99 -0.52
N TYR A 100 11.33 -7.99 -1.41
CA TYR A 100 10.11 -7.33 -1.84
C TYR A 100 9.24 -8.24 -2.73
N GLY A 101 9.86 -8.97 -3.66
CA GLY A 101 9.15 -9.95 -4.50
C GLY A 101 8.51 -11.08 -3.68
N SER A 102 9.24 -11.64 -2.71
CA SER A 102 8.69 -12.70 -1.83
C SER A 102 7.56 -12.18 -0.96
N PHE A 103 7.64 -10.94 -0.45
CA PHE A 103 6.54 -10.32 0.28
C PHE A 103 5.27 -10.17 -0.56
N LEU A 104 5.39 -9.72 -1.82
CA LEU A 104 4.23 -9.64 -2.70
C LEU A 104 3.62 -11.02 -2.97
N GLY A 105 4.47 -12.03 -3.20
CA GLY A 105 4.03 -13.42 -3.36
C GLY A 105 3.28 -13.94 -2.13
N ALA A 106 3.83 -13.73 -0.93
CA ALA A 106 3.17 -14.12 0.32
C ALA A 106 1.79 -13.46 0.51
N VAL A 107 1.66 -12.17 0.19
CA VAL A 107 0.36 -11.47 0.27
C VAL A 107 -0.63 -12.01 -0.78
N GLU A 108 -0.17 -12.38 -1.96
CA GLU A 108 -1.01 -13.00 -2.99
C GLU A 108 -1.48 -14.41 -2.60
N GLU A 109 -0.62 -15.21 -1.97
CA GLU A 109 -0.93 -16.59 -1.58
C GLU A 109 -1.81 -16.69 -0.33
N VAL A 110 -1.52 -15.87 0.69
CA VAL A 110 -2.32 -15.80 1.92
C VAL A 110 -3.66 -15.08 1.66
N GLU A 111 -3.78 -14.36 0.54
CA GLU A 111 -4.88 -13.47 0.13
C GLU A 111 -5.12 -12.26 1.06
N HIS A 112 -5.06 -12.46 2.37
CA HIS A 112 -5.09 -11.42 3.38
C HIS A 112 -4.47 -11.94 4.70
N GLY A 113 -3.51 -11.20 5.26
CA GLY A 113 -2.83 -11.62 6.49
C GLY A 113 -2.26 -10.44 7.27
N ASP A 114 -2.26 -10.56 8.61
CA ASP A 114 -1.56 -9.62 9.46
C ASP A 114 -0.04 -9.82 9.39
N LEU A 115 0.69 -9.02 10.17
CA LEU A 115 2.15 -9.00 10.15
C LEU A 115 2.75 -10.34 10.59
N ASP A 116 2.15 -10.97 11.59
CA ASP A 116 2.65 -12.22 12.17
C ASP A 116 2.40 -13.37 11.20
N ALA A 117 1.19 -13.46 10.63
CA ALA A 117 0.85 -14.48 9.64
C ALA A 117 1.75 -14.39 8.38
N LEU A 118 2.03 -13.19 7.89
CA LEU A 118 2.93 -12.99 6.76
C LEU A 118 4.37 -13.32 7.10
N LEU A 119 4.83 -12.97 8.30
CA LEU A 119 6.18 -13.30 8.74
C LEU A 119 6.37 -14.81 8.85
N GLU A 120 5.42 -15.52 9.46
CA GLU A 120 5.43 -16.99 9.56
C GLU A 120 5.46 -17.66 8.17
N HIS A 121 4.64 -17.18 7.23
CA HIS A 121 4.65 -17.67 5.84
C HIS A 121 6.00 -17.44 5.16
N LEU A 122 6.53 -16.21 5.26
CA LEU A 122 7.81 -15.85 4.65
C LEU A 122 8.99 -16.61 5.25
N GLU A 123 9.00 -16.84 6.56
CA GLU A 123 10.03 -17.64 7.22
C GLU A 123 10.02 -19.09 6.73
N ALA A 124 8.83 -19.68 6.57
CA ALA A 124 8.66 -21.03 6.07
C ALA A 124 9.07 -21.16 4.59
N GLU A 125 8.60 -20.27 3.71
CA GLU A 125 8.94 -20.32 2.29
C GLU A 125 10.42 -20.11 2.02
N GLN A 126 11.06 -19.28 2.84
CA GLN A 126 12.44 -18.90 2.62
C GLN A 126 13.42 -19.82 3.36
N GLU A 127 12.97 -20.84 4.09
CA GLU A 127 13.82 -21.69 4.95
C GLU A 127 15.13 -22.12 4.27
N PHE A 128 15.06 -22.49 2.99
CA PHE A 128 16.18 -23.00 2.19
C PHE A 128 16.81 -21.97 1.23
N THR A 129 16.48 -20.69 1.37
CA THR A 129 17.05 -19.59 0.56
C THR A 129 18.07 -18.79 1.38
N PRO A 130 18.95 -18.00 0.73
CA PRO A 130 19.91 -17.17 1.45
C PRO A 130 19.27 -15.94 2.13
N TYR A 131 17.96 -15.75 2.02
CA TYR A 131 17.25 -14.56 2.50
C TYR A 131 16.51 -14.86 3.79
N SER A 132 16.63 -14.01 4.81
CA SER A 132 15.84 -14.11 6.04
C SER A 132 14.89 -12.93 6.17
N PHE A 133 13.79 -13.15 6.88
CA PHE A 133 12.82 -12.13 7.24
C PHE A 133 12.80 -11.93 8.76
N ASN A 134 12.42 -10.72 9.15
CA ASN A 134 12.04 -10.37 10.51
C ASN A 134 10.94 -9.31 10.41
N GLN A 135 10.33 -8.95 11.54
CA GLN A 135 9.25 -7.97 11.57
C GLN A 135 9.59 -6.66 10.83
N THR A 136 10.76 -6.08 11.10
CA THR A 136 11.22 -4.84 10.44
C THR A 136 11.33 -5.01 8.93
N SER A 137 11.75 -6.18 8.46
CA SER A 137 11.89 -6.46 7.04
C SER A 137 10.54 -6.42 6.35
N VAL A 138 9.53 -7.07 6.94
CA VAL A 138 8.15 -7.11 6.44
C VAL A 138 7.53 -5.71 6.46
N GLU A 139 7.75 -4.94 7.54
CA GLU A 139 7.25 -3.56 7.63
C GLU A 139 7.85 -2.64 6.55
N VAL A 140 9.15 -2.80 6.24
CA VAL A 140 9.83 -1.99 5.22
C VAL A 140 9.29 -2.29 3.83
N VAL A 141 9.25 -3.56 3.42
CA VAL A 141 8.73 -3.94 2.09
C VAL A 141 7.22 -3.72 1.99
N GLY A 142 6.49 -3.90 3.08
CA GLY A 142 5.08 -3.57 3.20
C GLY A 142 4.83 -2.07 2.99
N ASP A 143 5.64 -1.20 3.61
CA ASP A 143 5.55 0.25 3.38
C ASP A 143 5.77 0.63 1.92
N TRP A 144 6.76 0.02 1.26
CA TRP A 144 7.01 0.26 -0.16
C TRP A 144 5.82 -0.21 -1.01
N ALA A 145 5.28 -1.39 -0.71
CA ALA A 145 4.19 -1.99 -1.46
C ALA A 145 2.88 -1.21 -1.30
N GLU A 146 2.58 -0.73 -0.09
CA GLU A 146 1.43 0.14 0.18
C GLU A 146 1.52 1.44 -0.62
N ARG A 147 2.69 2.10 -0.60
CA ARG A 147 2.91 3.38 -1.29
C ARG A 147 2.79 3.24 -2.80
N LEU A 148 3.35 2.17 -3.35
CA LEU A 148 3.27 1.88 -4.79
C LEU A 148 1.91 1.32 -5.23
N GLY A 149 0.98 1.12 -4.29
CA GLY A 149 -0.36 0.61 -4.55
C GLY A 149 -0.40 -0.85 -4.99
N ALA A 150 0.67 -1.62 -4.77
CA ALA A 150 0.70 -3.06 -5.07
C ALA A 150 -0.14 -3.86 -4.06
N VAL A 151 -0.10 -3.43 -2.80
CA VAL A 151 -0.93 -3.98 -1.71
C VAL A 151 -1.67 -2.85 -1.02
N GLN A 152 -2.70 -3.20 -0.25
CA GLN A 152 -3.32 -2.30 0.71
C GLN A 152 -3.29 -2.95 2.09
N ARG A 153 -3.20 -2.10 3.12
CA ARG A 153 -3.33 -2.52 4.51
C ARG A 153 -4.66 -2.04 5.05
N ASN A 154 -5.45 -2.95 5.61
CA ASN A 154 -6.71 -2.63 6.25
C ASN A 154 -6.44 -1.72 7.45
N ALA A 155 -7.03 -0.53 7.44
CA ALA A 155 -6.73 0.49 8.43
C ALA A 155 -7.23 0.18 9.86
N PHE A 156 -8.11 -0.82 10.00
CA PHE A 156 -8.69 -1.25 11.28
C PHE A 156 -8.09 -2.58 11.78
N SER A 157 -7.88 -3.57 10.90
CA SER A 157 -7.31 -4.87 11.28
C SER A 157 -5.78 -4.90 11.19
N GLY A 158 -5.18 -4.06 10.34
CA GLY A 158 -3.75 -4.09 10.04
C GLY A 158 -3.33 -5.20 9.07
N SER A 159 -4.27 -5.98 8.52
CA SER A 159 -3.96 -7.04 7.55
C SER A 159 -3.60 -6.44 6.18
N TYR A 160 -2.58 -6.98 5.54
CA TYR A 160 -2.26 -6.68 4.14
C TYR A 160 -3.09 -7.56 3.21
N TYR A 161 -3.47 -7.02 2.06
CA TYR A 161 -4.15 -7.72 0.98
C TYR A 161 -3.74 -7.19 -0.39
N PRO A 162 -3.81 -8.00 -1.47
CA PRO A 162 -3.52 -7.55 -2.82
C PRO A 162 -4.49 -6.45 -3.25
N ALA A 163 -3.98 -5.40 -3.91
CA ALA A 163 -4.79 -4.30 -4.42
C ALA A 163 -5.04 -4.41 -5.94
N ALA A 164 -5.23 -5.63 -6.44
CA ALA A 164 -5.13 -5.94 -7.87
C ALA A 164 -6.49 -6.19 -8.58
N ARG A 165 -7.57 -6.53 -7.84
CA ARG A 165 -8.84 -6.94 -8.46
C ARG A 165 -9.67 -5.74 -8.91
N THR A 166 -9.43 -5.35 -10.16
CA THR A 166 -10.18 -4.34 -10.90
C THR A 166 -10.51 -4.87 -12.30
N PRO A 167 -11.78 -4.84 -12.76
CA PRO A 167 -12.95 -4.25 -12.11
C PRO A 167 -13.47 -5.06 -10.92
N ILE A 168 -14.27 -4.43 -10.06
CA ILE A 168 -14.91 -5.09 -8.91
C ILE A 168 -15.81 -6.24 -9.40
N PRO A 169 -15.87 -7.41 -8.73
CA PRO A 169 -16.64 -8.54 -9.23
C PRO A 169 -18.16 -8.30 -9.18
N SER A 170 -18.92 -9.04 -10.01
CA SER A 170 -20.38 -8.88 -10.15
C SER A 170 -21.15 -9.28 -8.89
N ASN A 171 -20.59 -10.17 -8.06
CA ASN A 171 -21.13 -10.56 -6.76
C ASN A 171 -20.84 -9.53 -5.64
N PHE A 172 -20.32 -8.33 -5.96
CA PHE A 172 -20.01 -7.27 -4.99
C PHE A 172 -21.11 -7.04 -3.95
N HIS A 173 -22.36 -6.93 -4.39
CA HIS A 173 -23.50 -6.67 -3.51
C HIS A 173 -23.73 -7.79 -2.49
N PHE A 174 -23.53 -9.06 -2.85
CA PHE A 174 -23.62 -10.16 -1.90
C PHE A 174 -22.54 -10.06 -0.82
N VAL A 175 -21.29 -9.81 -1.24
CA VAL A 175 -20.17 -9.69 -0.31
C VAL A 175 -20.33 -8.48 0.61
N LEU A 176 -20.75 -7.34 0.07
CA LEU A 176 -21.04 -6.13 0.86
C LEU A 176 -22.11 -6.40 1.92
N LEU A 177 -23.21 -7.08 1.57
CA LEU A 177 -24.29 -7.40 2.51
C LEU A 177 -23.83 -8.39 3.59
N THR A 178 -23.04 -9.40 3.24
CA THR A 178 -22.45 -10.32 4.22
C THR A 178 -21.59 -9.58 5.23
N ILE A 179 -20.71 -8.68 4.77
CA ILE A 179 -19.84 -7.88 5.65
C ILE A 179 -20.66 -6.88 6.48
N TYR A 180 -21.72 -6.31 5.90
CA TYR A 180 -22.65 -5.46 6.62
C TYR A 180 -23.24 -6.23 7.83
N ASP A 181 -23.67 -7.47 7.63
CA ASP A 181 -24.23 -8.31 8.70
C ASP A 181 -23.20 -8.67 9.76
N GLU A 182 -21.98 -9.04 9.34
CA GLU A 182 -20.87 -9.35 10.26
C GLU A 182 -20.54 -8.13 11.15
N LEU A 183 -20.49 -6.93 10.58
CA LEU A 183 -20.23 -5.69 11.31
C LEU A 183 -21.40 -5.27 12.20
N GLU A 184 -22.65 -5.52 11.80
CA GLU A 184 -23.82 -5.24 12.64
C GLU A 184 -23.86 -6.17 13.87
N GLN A 185 -23.55 -7.45 13.70
CA GLN A 185 -23.54 -8.44 14.79
C GLN A 185 -22.49 -8.14 15.85
N THR A 186 -21.33 -7.65 15.44
CA THR A 186 -20.21 -7.32 16.35
C THR A 186 -20.44 -6.02 17.15
N ALA A 187 -21.42 -5.18 16.77
CA ALA A 187 -21.72 -3.92 17.44
C ALA A 187 -22.56 -4.04 18.74
N GLY A 188 -22.98 -5.26 19.12
CA GLY A 188 -23.69 -5.54 20.38
C GLY A 188 -25.22 -5.43 20.29
N VAL A 189 -25.91 -6.12 21.21
CA VAL A 189 -27.36 -6.41 21.17
C VAL A 189 -28.26 -5.16 21.22
N ASP A 190 -27.76 -4.02 21.71
CA ASP A 190 -28.54 -2.81 21.93
C ASP A 190 -28.56 -1.83 20.74
N LEU A 191 -27.77 -2.07 19.70
CA LEU A 191 -27.68 -1.18 18.54
C LEU A 191 -27.63 -2.02 17.26
N ARG A 192 -28.81 -2.44 16.77
CA ARG A 192 -28.98 -2.67 15.32
C ARG A 192 -28.72 -1.34 14.62
N GLN A 193 -27.45 -1.09 14.31
CA GLN A 193 -27.02 0.15 13.69
C GLN A 193 -27.58 0.16 12.27
N ARG A 194 -28.77 0.77 12.11
CA ARG A 194 -29.41 1.02 10.81
C ARG A 194 -28.48 1.74 9.82
N TYR A 195 -27.37 2.30 10.31
CA TYR A 195 -26.35 3.01 9.57
C TYR A 195 -24.97 2.48 9.97
N LEU A 196 -24.27 1.83 9.04
CA LEU A 196 -22.90 1.38 9.23
C LEU A 196 -21.90 2.34 8.60
N SER A 197 -20.75 2.48 9.26
CA SER A 197 -19.64 3.31 8.80
C SER A 197 -19.12 2.81 7.46
N ILE A 198 -19.17 3.68 6.44
CA ILE A 198 -18.64 3.40 5.10
C ILE A 198 -17.13 3.10 5.15
N PRO A 199 -16.29 3.84 5.92
CA PRO A 199 -14.90 3.46 6.14
C PRO A 199 -14.69 2.01 6.58
N ARG A 200 -15.44 1.54 7.59
CA ARG A 200 -15.31 0.15 8.07
C ARG A 200 -15.77 -0.87 7.03
N LEU A 201 -16.92 -0.61 6.39
CA LEU A 201 -17.43 -1.44 5.30
C LEU A 201 -16.43 -1.52 4.15
N ARG A 202 -15.82 -0.39 3.78
CA ARG A 202 -14.82 -0.30 2.71
C ARG A 202 -13.62 -1.17 3.01
N GLU A 203 -12.99 -1.01 4.17
CA GLU A 203 -11.77 -1.76 4.50
C GLU A 203 -12.03 -3.27 4.52
N ALA A 204 -13.10 -3.72 5.20
CA ALA A 204 -13.46 -5.14 5.25
C ALA A 204 -13.83 -5.70 3.86
N THR A 205 -14.52 -4.93 3.03
CA THR A 205 -14.91 -5.38 1.68
C THR A 205 -13.72 -5.40 0.73
N CYS A 206 -12.85 -4.39 0.78
CA CYS A 206 -11.62 -4.34 -0.01
C CYS A 206 -10.70 -5.50 0.34
N GLU A 207 -10.50 -5.78 1.63
CA GLU A 207 -9.72 -6.92 2.11
C GLU A 207 -10.29 -8.25 1.59
N ARG A 208 -11.61 -8.47 1.76
CA ARG A 208 -12.26 -9.70 1.30
C ARG A 208 -12.21 -9.89 -0.22
N LEU A 209 -12.30 -8.80 -0.98
CA LEU A 209 -12.37 -8.84 -2.45
C LEU A 209 -11.03 -8.62 -3.14
N GLY A 210 -9.97 -8.24 -2.42
CA GLY A 210 -8.69 -7.82 -2.99
C GLY A 210 -8.81 -6.61 -3.95
N CYS A 211 -9.77 -5.72 -3.71
CA CYS A 211 -10.06 -4.58 -4.59
C CYS A 211 -9.59 -3.27 -3.97
N THR A 212 -9.37 -2.26 -4.82
CA THR A 212 -8.92 -0.95 -4.31
C THR A 212 -10.07 -0.19 -3.64
N ARG A 213 -9.73 0.62 -2.63
CA ARG A 213 -10.65 1.63 -2.03
C ARG A 213 -11.40 2.48 -3.05
N LYS A 214 -10.74 2.87 -4.14
CA LYS A 214 -11.35 3.65 -5.22
C LYS A 214 -12.45 2.83 -5.92
N SER A 215 -12.13 1.60 -6.30
CA SER A 215 -13.06 0.68 -6.95
C SER A 215 -14.25 0.35 -6.06
N PHE A 216 -14.04 0.16 -4.75
CA PHE A 216 -15.12 0.03 -3.78
C PHE A 216 -16.03 1.25 -3.78
N ASN A 217 -15.46 2.47 -3.67
CA ASN A 217 -16.25 3.70 -3.62
C ASN A 217 -17.11 3.86 -4.89
N GLU A 218 -16.54 3.63 -6.06
CA GLU A 218 -17.25 3.69 -7.35
C GLU A 218 -18.36 2.63 -7.44
N ALA A 219 -18.10 1.42 -6.95
CA ALA A 219 -19.07 0.33 -6.92
C ALA A 219 -20.21 0.60 -5.94
N LEU A 220 -19.92 1.10 -4.74
CA LEU A 220 -20.92 1.46 -3.75
C LEU A 220 -21.85 2.55 -4.26
N LEU A 221 -21.29 3.61 -4.86
CA LEU A 221 -22.10 4.68 -5.47
C LEU A 221 -23.00 4.14 -6.57
N ARG A 222 -22.48 3.24 -7.42
CA ARG A 222 -23.26 2.59 -8.47
C ARG A 222 -24.36 1.70 -7.90
N LEU A 223 -24.05 0.92 -6.86
CA LEU A 223 -25.00 0.06 -6.19
C LEU A 223 -26.16 0.88 -5.61
N CYS A 224 -25.88 2.00 -4.94
CA CYS A 224 -26.90 2.92 -4.43
C CYS A 224 -27.76 3.52 -5.57
N GLN A 225 -27.14 3.87 -6.71
CA GLN A 225 -27.87 4.38 -7.88
C GLN A 225 -28.80 3.33 -8.52
N GLN A 226 -28.40 2.05 -8.51
CA GLN A 226 -29.18 0.96 -9.08
C GLN A 226 -30.34 0.51 -8.15
N ASN A 227 -30.26 0.83 -6.86
CA ASN A 227 -31.18 0.33 -5.84
C ASN A 227 -31.77 1.47 -5.00
N VAL A 228 -32.24 2.52 -5.68
CA VAL A 228 -32.87 3.69 -5.03
C VAL A 228 -34.03 3.24 -4.13
N GLY A 229 -34.04 3.72 -2.89
CA GLY A 229 -35.04 3.38 -1.88
C GLY A 229 -34.76 2.08 -1.12
N LYS A 230 -33.84 1.23 -1.62
CA LYS A 230 -33.37 0.03 -0.91
C LYS A 230 -32.09 0.29 -0.11
N LEU A 231 -31.23 1.18 -0.62
CA LEU A 231 -30.00 1.63 0.02
C LEU A 231 -30.03 3.14 0.21
N GLU A 232 -29.47 3.62 1.31
CA GLU A 232 -29.40 5.04 1.62
C GLU A 232 -28.01 5.45 2.12
N LEU A 233 -27.49 6.53 1.54
CA LEU A 233 -26.24 7.16 1.96
C LEU A 233 -26.58 8.33 2.91
N SER A 234 -25.92 8.36 4.07
CA SER A 234 -26.08 9.45 5.05
C SER A 234 -24.78 10.22 5.28
N GLY A 235 -24.90 11.55 5.25
CA GLY A 235 -23.82 12.50 5.49
C GLY A 235 -23.72 12.97 6.94
N ALA A 236 -24.39 12.30 7.88
CA ALA A 236 -24.30 12.64 9.30
C ALA A 236 -22.82 12.75 9.73
N PRO A 237 -22.46 13.72 10.61
CA PRO A 237 -21.10 13.84 11.11
C PRO A 237 -20.66 12.51 11.69
N MET A 238 -19.40 12.14 11.47
CA MET A 238 -18.87 10.96 12.13
C MET A 238 -18.85 11.17 13.64
N ASP A 239 -19.74 10.47 14.34
CA ASP A 239 -19.69 10.40 15.79
C ASP A 239 -18.38 9.75 16.25
N THR A 240 -17.99 10.08 17.48
CA THR A 240 -16.68 9.76 18.08
C THR A 240 -16.30 8.28 18.05
N GLY A 241 -17.26 7.35 18.02
CA GLY A 241 -17.00 5.89 17.91
C GLY A 241 -16.57 5.40 16.53
N ALA A 242 -16.68 6.23 15.47
CA ALA A 242 -16.16 5.90 14.15
C ALA A 242 -14.66 6.23 14.00
N LYS A 243 -14.05 6.99 14.91
CA LYS A 243 -12.70 7.56 14.76
C LYS A 243 -11.54 6.61 15.09
N ASP A 244 -11.79 5.33 15.30
CA ASP A 244 -10.78 4.37 15.78
C ASP A 244 -10.11 3.61 14.63
N ALA A 245 -9.58 4.33 13.63
CA ALA A 245 -8.64 3.73 12.68
C ALA A 245 -7.27 3.58 13.36
N ALA A 246 -6.76 2.36 13.49
CA ALA A 246 -5.48 2.08 14.11
C ALA A 246 -4.31 2.58 13.23
N LEU A 247 -4.50 2.62 11.91
CA LEU A 247 -3.48 2.96 10.92
C LEU A 247 -3.98 4.03 9.96
N GLY A 248 -3.05 4.72 9.29
CA GLY A 248 -3.35 5.74 8.27
C GLY A 248 -3.10 5.21 6.85
N ILE A 249 -3.76 5.79 5.84
CA ILE A 249 -3.47 5.48 4.44
C ILE A 249 -2.14 6.12 4.06
N LYS A 250 -1.22 5.33 3.51
CA LYS A 250 0.09 5.77 3.03
C LYS A 250 0.04 6.03 1.53
N GLN A 251 0.71 7.09 1.09
CA GLN A 251 0.79 7.47 -0.32
C GLN A 251 2.19 7.94 -0.70
N ILE A 252 2.48 7.91 -2.00
CA ILE A 252 3.61 8.56 -2.63
C ILE A 252 3.09 9.36 -3.82
N GLU A 253 3.60 10.58 -3.97
CA GLU A 253 3.25 11.51 -5.04
C GLU A 253 4.54 12.18 -5.51
N LEU A 254 4.53 12.81 -6.69
CA LEU A 254 5.66 13.66 -7.08
C LEU A 254 5.79 14.84 -6.11
N ALA A 255 7.03 15.20 -5.79
CA ALA A 255 7.28 16.40 -5.00
C ALA A 255 7.22 17.65 -5.87
N ASP A 256 6.70 18.74 -5.30
CA ASP A 256 6.79 20.07 -5.90
C ASP A 256 8.19 20.70 -5.69
N ASP A 257 9.07 20.03 -4.94
CA ASP A 257 10.43 20.45 -4.59
C ASP A 257 11.51 19.46 -5.11
N ASP A 258 12.77 19.70 -4.74
CA ASP A 258 13.94 18.97 -5.26
C ASP A 258 14.00 17.47 -4.87
N GLY A 259 13.08 16.96 -4.03
CA GLY A 259 13.07 15.57 -3.53
C GLY A 259 12.57 14.49 -4.50
N LEU A 260 12.13 14.87 -5.71
CA LEU A 260 11.44 14.04 -6.73
C LEU A 260 10.11 13.41 -6.28
N VAL A 261 10.00 12.92 -5.05
CA VAL A 261 8.79 12.33 -4.48
C VAL A 261 8.52 12.84 -3.07
N SER A 262 7.25 12.98 -2.73
CA SER A 262 6.79 13.23 -1.38
C SER A 262 5.99 12.03 -0.88
N THR A 263 6.08 11.75 0.41
CA THR A 263 5.37 10.64 1.05
C THR A 263 4.49 11.13 2.17
N SER A 264 3.24 10.68 2.22
CA SER A 264 2.28 11.06 3.26
C SER A 264 1.66 9.83 3.94
N GLN A 265 1.07 10.07 5.12
CA GLN A 265 0.22 9.11 5.82
C GLN A 265 -0.96 9.86 6.45
N SER A 266 -2.19 9.42 6.23
CA SER A 266 -3.38 10.12 6.71
C SER A 266 -4.45 9.20 7.29
N SER A 267 -4.71 9.35 8.60
CA SER A 267 -5.89 8.75 9.25
C SER A 267 -7.18 9.45 8.83
N GLN A 268 -7.12 10.73 8.44
CA GLN A 268 -8.30 11.44 7.92
C GLN A 268 -8.79 10.86 6.59
N GLN A 269 -7.86 10.43 5.73
CA GLN A 269 -8.21 9.76 4.48
C GLN A 269 -8.87 8.39 4.71
N VAL A 270 -8.43 7.62 5.71
CA VAL A 270 -9.11 6.37 6.12
C VAL A 270 -10.57 6.64 6.41
N MET A 271 -10.81 7.74 7.12
CA MET A 271 -12.11 8.14 7.60
C MET A 271 -12.96 8.86 6.55
N ALA A 272 -12.43 9.11 5.35
CA ALA A 272 -13.18 9.72 4.27
C ALA A 272 -14.33 8.79 3.84
N GLY A 273 -15.54 9.34 3.79
CA GLY A 273 -16.71 8.66 3.24
C GLY A 273 -16.65 8.49 1.71
N VAL A 274 -17.80 8.31 1.08
CA VAL A 274 -17.94 8.43 -0.38
C VAL A 274 -18.45 9.83 -0.75
N GLU A 275 -18.02 10.34 -1.90
CA GLU A 275 -18.47 11.63 -2.41
C GLU A 275 -19.39 11.45 -3.61
N GLN A 276 -20.56 12.10 -3.57
CA GLN A 276 -21.51 12.13 -4.68
C GLN A 276 -22.07 13.55 -4.82
N PHE A 277 -21.98 14.13 -6.02
CA PHE A 277 -22.46 15.48 -6.32
C PHE A 277 -21.95 16.56 -5.35
N GLY A 278 -20.68 16.49 -4.95
CA GLY A 278 -20.04 17.44 -4.03
C GLY A 278 -20.47 17.29 -2.55
N LYS A 279 -21.22 16.24 -2.22
CA LYS A 279 -21.60 15.89 -0.85
C LYS A 279 -20.87 14.62 -0.41
N ARG A 280 -20.39 14.62 0.83
CA ARG A 280 -19.74 13.46 1.46
C ARG A 280 -20.72 12.70 2.33
N TYR A 281 -20.69 11.38 2.19
CA TYR A 281 -21.53 10.43 2.90
C TYR A 281 -20.66 9.46 3.68
N TYR A 282 -20.90 9.34 4.98
CA TYR A 282 -20.07 8.56 5.90
C TYR A 282 -20.72 7.25 6.35
N TYR A 283 -22.02 7.09 6.12
CA TYR A 283 -22.78 5.94 6.56
C TYR A 283 -23.64 5.36 5.44
N LEU A 284 -23.84 4.04 5.48
CA LEU A 284 -24.74 3.28 4.61
C LEU A 284 -25.84 2.63 5.44
N ALA A 285 -27.09 2.80 5.01
CA ALA A 285 -28.23 2.04 5.49
C ALA A 285 -28.74 1.08 4.41
N VAL A 286 -29.10 -0.13 4.84
CA VAL A 286 -29.74 -1.15 4.00
C VAL A 286 -31.17 -1.35 4.48
N HIS A 287 -32.14 -0.95 3.67
CA HIS A 287 -33.58 -1.05 3.98
C HIS A 287 -34.22 -2.29 3.36
N ASP A 288 -33.73 -2.71 2.19
CA ASP A 288 -34.15 -3.91 1.48
C ASP A 288 -32.91 -4.63 0.93
N ARG A 289 -32.87 -5.95 1.11
CA ARG A 289 -31.75 -6.83 0.74
C ARG A 289 -31.88 -7.40 -0.66
N ASP A 290 -33.05 -7.30 -1.29
CA ASP A 290 -33.25 -7.68 -2.68
C ASP A 290 -32.63 -6.61 -3.61
N ILE A 291 -31.31 -6.54 -3.64
CA ILE A 291 -30.55 -5.56 -4.42
C ILE A 291 -29.85 -6.21 -5.60
N THR A 292 -29.70 -5.45 -6.68
CA THR A 292 -29.03 -5.89 -7.90
C THR A 292 -27.77 -5.08 -8.14
N PHE A 293 -26.76 -5.70 -8.74
CA PHE A 293 -25.54 -5.00 -9.14
C PHE A 293 -25.17 -5.35 -10.56
N ALA A 294 -25.24 -4.35 -11.44
CA ALA A 294 -24.75 -4.46 -12.80
C ALA A 294 -23.45 -3.65 -12.96
N GLN A 295 -22.40 -4.29 -13.47
CA GLN A 295 -21.21 -3.56 -13.90
C GLN A 295 -21.55 -2.67 -15.10
N LYS A 296 -20.89 -1.52 -15.24
CA LYS A 296 -20.88 -0.81 -16.52
C LYS A 296 -20.19 -1.74 -17.52
N ASN A 297 -20.86 -2.07 -18.61
CA ASN A 297 -20.19 -2.70 -19.75
C ASN A 297 -19.06 -1.77 -20.18
N SER A 298 -17.82 -2.27 -20.16
CA SER A 298 -16.68 -1.60 -20.76
C SER A 298 -17.02 -1.39 -22.24
N SER A 299 -17.31 -0.14 -22.61
CA SER A 299 -17.49 0.29 -24.00
C SER A 299 -16.19 0.93 -24.46
#